data_AF-R8AN96-F1
#
_entry.id   AF-R8AN96-F1
#
_cell.length_a   1.000
_cell.length_b   1.000
_cell.length_c   1.000
_cell.angle_alpha   90.00
_cell.angle_beta   90.00
_cell.angle_gamma   90.00
#
_symmetry.space_group_name_H-M   'P 1'
#
loop_
_entity.id
_entity.type
_entity.pdbx_description
1 polymer ?
#
loop_
_entity_poly.entity_id
_entity_poly.type
_entity_poly.pdbx_seq_one_letter_code
_entity_poly.pdbx_strand_id
1 'polypeptide(L)'
;MTTPTQETPITMDIASGEVTQKTVELDTPIQRGNQTITQVVVRKPQSGALRGCRLQALMEMDVDNMTLVLPRVTTPSLTRAEVMTMDPADLISLSTEVVLFLLPNRVKSDIQTA
;
A
#
# COMPACT_ATOMS: atom_id res chain seq x y z
N MET A 1 22.94 17.88 -10.17
CA MET A 1 22.79 16.41 -10.20
C MET A 1 21.30 16.14 -10.15
N THR A 2 20.69 15.91 -11.31
CA THR A 2 19.25 15.71 -11.48
C THR A 2 18.92 14.27 -11.10
N THR A 3 18.11 14.08 -10.06
CA THR A 3 17.51 12.78 -9.73
C THR A 3 16.63 12.34 -10.90
N PRO A 4 16.81 11.13 -11.46
CA PRO A 4 15.83 10.59 -12.38
C PRO A 4 14.57 10.22 -11.59
N THR A 5 13.45 10.90 -11.89
CA THR A 5 12.11 10.47 -11.47
C THR A 5 11.85 9.11 -12.11
N GLN A 6 12.03 8.04 -11.33
CA GLN A 6 11.69 6.68 -11.75
C GLN A 6 10.18 6.54 -11.68
N GLU A 7 9.52 6.46 -12.83
CA GLU A 7 8.09 6.19 -12.93
C GLU A 7 7.77 4.91 -12.15
N THR A 8 6.98 5.04 -11.08
CA THR A 8 6.49 3.93 -10.28
C THR A 8 5.83 2.90 -11.21
N PRO A 9 6.30 1.64 -11.26
CA PRO A 9 5.76 0.65 -12.20
C PRO A 9 4.31 0.30 -11.82
N ILE A 10 3.37 0.85 -12.59
CA ILE A 10 1.97 0.44 -12.56
C ILE A 10 1.80 -0.81 -13.43
N THR A 11 1.47 -1.95 -12.83
CA THR A 11 0.94 -3.07 -13.60
C THR A 11 -0.54 -2.80 -13.85
N MET A 12 -0.88 -2.46 -15.09
CA MET A 12 -2.26 -2.40 -15.56
C MET A 12 -2.73 -3.81 -15.93
N ASP A 13 -3.83 -4.28 -15.35
CA ASP A 13 -4.49 -5.49 -15.84
C ASP A 13 -5.20 -5.15 -17.16
N ILE A 14 -4.58 -5.56 -18.27
CA ILE A 14 -4.95 -5.26 -19.66
C ILE A 14 -6.31 -5.86 -20.09
N ALA A 15 -6.97 -6.63 -19.22
CA ALA A 15 -8.34 -7.10 -19.45
C ALA A 15 -9.43 -6.11 -18.99
N SER A 16 -9.14 -5.14 -18.12
CA SER A 16 -10.15 -4.22 -17.54
C SER A 16 -9.69 -2.77 -17.37
N GLY A 17 -8.43 -2.43 -17.69
CA GLY A 17 -7.90 -1.07 -17.52
C GLY A 17 -7.80 -0.61 -16.06
N GLU A 18 -7.98 -1.52 -15.10
CA GLU A 18 -7.94 -1.22 -13.68
C GLU A 18 -6.52 -1.45 -13.12
N VAL A 19 -6.02 -0.49 -12.35
CA VAL A 19 -4.79 -0.67 -11.57
C VAL A 19 -5.10 -1.56 -10.36
N THR A 20 -4.49 -2.74 -10.31
CA THR A 20 -4.71 -3.74 -9.25
C THR A 20 -3.55 -3.83 -8.25
N GLN A 21 -2.45 -3.13 -8.52
CA GLN A 21 -1.30 -3.04 -7.63
C GLN A 21 -0.51 -1.76 -7.86
N LYS A 22 0.16 -1.30 -6.79
CA LYS A 22 0.98 -0.09 -6.75
C LYS A 22 2.25 -0.38 -5.99
N THR A 23 3.38 0.02 -6.55
CA THR A 23 4.67 -0.05 -5.87
C THR A 23 4.87 1.22 -5.06
N VAL A 24 5.31 1.07 -3.81
CA VAL A 24 5.68 2.17 -2.92
C VAL A 24 7.16 2.00 -2.60
N GLU A 25 7.98 2.99 -2.94
CA GLU A 25 9.36 3.08 -2.47
C GLU A 25 9.34 3.53 -1.00
N LEU A 26 10.15 2.87 -0.18
CA LEU A 26 10.28 3.19 1.23
C LEU A 26 11.39 4.22 1.42
N ASP A 27 11.09 5.29 2.15
CA ASP A 27 12.09 6.26 2.58
C ASP A 27 13.06 5.62 3.59
N THR A 28 12.55 4.73 4.44
CA THR A 28 13.35 3.96 5.40
C THR A 28 13.30 2.46 5.07
N PRO A 29 14.38 1.91 4.46
CA PRO A 29 14.42 0.50 4.09
C PRO A 29 14.27 -0.46 5.28
N ILE A 30 13.49 -1.51 5.11
CA ILE A 30 13.31 -2.55 6.13
C ILE A 30 14.44 -3.57 6.02
N GLN A 31 15.09 -3.86 7.14
CA GLN A 31 16.13 -4.89 7.22
C GLN A 31 15.56 -6.22 7.71
N ARG A 32 15.64 -7.24 6.86
CA ARG A 32 15.18 -8.60 7.14
C ARG A 32 16.32 -9.60 6.98
N GLY A 33 17.11 -9.75 8.04
CA GLY A 33 18.32 -10.57 8.02
C GLY A 33 19.32 -10.02 7.00
N ASN A 34 19.56 -10.75 5.91
CA ASN A 34 20.46 -10.33 4.83
C ASN A 34 19.73 -9.59 3.69
N GLN A 35 18.41 -9.42 3.79
CA GLN A 35 17.60 -8.76 2.77
C GLN A 35 17.27 -7.34 3.19
N THR A 36 17.56 -6.37 2.31
CA THR A 36 17.08 -4.99 2.42
C THR A 36 15.86 -4.82 1.53
N ILE A 37 14.73 -4.41 2.11
CA ILE A 37 13.50 -4.11 1.37
C ILE A 37 13.43 -2.60 1.21
N THR A 38 13.60 -2.12 -0.03
CA THR A 38 13.51 -0.68 -0.37
C THR A 38 12.17 -0.31 -0.99
N GLN A 39 11.39 -1.30 -1.43
CA GLN A 39 10.10 -1.07 -2.06
C GLN A 39 9.12 -2.17 -1.68
N VAL A 40 7.84 -1.83 -1.64
CA VAL A 40 6.74 -2.73 -1.31
C VAL A 40 5.62 -2.54 -2.33
N VAL A 41 5.15 -3.64 -2.91
CA VAL A 41 4.00 -3.66 -3.80
C VAL A 41 2.73 -3.85 -2.98
N VAL A 42 1.86 -2.85 -2.95
CA VAL A 42 0.51 -2.90 -2.37
C VAL A 42 -0.46 -3.38 -3.45
N ARG A 43 -1.21 -4.44 -3.15
CA ARG A 43 -2.20 -5.05 -4.04
C ARG A 43 -3.61 -4.66 -3.60
N LYS A 44 -4.52 -4.51 -4.57
CA LYS A 44 -5.94 -4.24 -4.30
C LYS A 44 -6.52 -5.31 -3.36
N PRO A 45 -6.98 -4.94 -2.14
CA PRO A 45 -7.51 -5.90 -1.19
C PRO A 45 -8.80 -6.54 -1.69
N GLN A 46 -8.88 -7.87 -1.60
CA GLN A 46 -10.14 -8.61 -1.62
C GLN A 46 -10.79 -8.53 -0.23
N SER A 47 -12.12 -8.70 -0.14
CA SER A 47 -12.85 -8.60 1.14
C SER A 47 -12.29 -9.53 2.24
N GLY A 48 -11.82 -10.73 1.86
CA GLY A 48 -11.18 -11.67 2.77
C GLY A 48 -9.90 -11.13 3.44
N ALA A 49 -9.15 -10.26 2.77
CA ALA A 49 -7.94 -9.64 3.32
C ALA A 49 -8.27 -8.65 4.46
N LEU A 50 -9.50 -8.14 4.52
CA LEU A 50 -9.96 -7.18 5.54
C LEU A 50 -10.55 -7.86 6.79
N ARG A 51 -10.53 -9.19 6.86
CA ARG A 51 -11.10 -9.94 8.00
C ARG A 51 -10.51 -9.47 9.33
N GLY A 52 -11.38 -9.21 10.30
CA GLY A 52 -10.98 -8.79 11.64
C GLY A 52 -10.61 -7.31 11.75
N CYS A 53 -10.83 -6.52 10.68
CA CYS A 53 -10.61 -5.08 10.68
C CYS A 53 -11.95 -4.35 10.65
N ARG A 54 -12.01 -3.16 11.25
CA ARG A 54 -13.14 -2.24 11.10
C ARG A 54 -12.91 -1.40 9.84
N LEU A 55 -13.84 -1.46 8.88
CA LEU A 55 -13.69 -0.72 7.61
C LEU A 55 -13.54 0.79 7.82
N GLN A 56 -14.27 1.36 8.79
CA GLN A 56 -14.12 2.77 9.14
C GLN A 56 -12.72 3.10 9.68
N ALA A 57 -12.16 2.23 10.52
CA ALA A 57 -10.80 2.42 11.05
C ALA A 57 -9.75 2.38 9.93
N LEU A 58 -9.99 1.62 8.86
CA LEU A 58 -9.12 1.65 7.68
C LEU A 58 -9.18 2.99 6.94
N MET A 59 -10.36 3.60 6.83
CA MET A 59 -10.52 4.94 6.24
C MET A 59 -9.84 6.03 7.08
N GLU A 60 -9.79 5.83 8.39
CA GLU A 60 -9.10 6.68 9.36
C GLU A 60 -7.60 6.36 9.47
N MET A 61 -7.10 5.42 8.66
CA MET A 61 -5.71 4.94 8.65
C MET A 61 -5.20 4.49 10.04
N ASP A 62 -6.09 3.87 10.82
CA ASP A 62 -5.79 3.36 12.15
C ASP A 62 -4.67 2.32 12.12
N VAL A 63 -3.63 2.54 12.92
CA VAL A 63 -2.38 1.75 12.92
C VAL A 63 -2.63 0.28 13.26
N ASP A 64 -3.49 0.00 14.24
CA ASP A 64 -3.78 -1.37 14.66
C ASP A 64 -4.47 -2.15 13.55
N ASN A 65 -5.46 -1.54 12.88
CA ASN A 65 -6.16 -2.16 11.76
C ASN A 65 -5.27 -2.26 10.52
N MET A 66 -4.41 -1.27 10.23
CA MET A 66 -3.44 -1.35 9.14
C MET A 66 -2.42 -2.47 9.36
N THR A 67 -1.99 -2.69 10.60
CA THR A 67 -1.10 -3.80 10.96
C THR A 67 -1.71 -5.18 10.72
N LEU A 68 -3.04 -5.28 10.68
CA LEU A 68 -3.72 -6.53 10.28
C LEU A 68 -3.81 -6.70 8.76
N VAL A 69 -3.96 -5.60 8.00
CA VAL A 69 -4.20 -5.62 6.56
C VAL A 69 -2.91 -5.64 5.76
N LEU A 70 -1.96 -4.75 6.05
CA LEU A 70 -0.72 -4.57 5.29
C LEU A 70 0.03 -5.90 5.05
N PRO A 71 0.21 -6.79 6.04
CA PRO A 71 0.83 -8.11 5.81
C PRO A 71 0.16 -8.96 4.72
N ARG A 72 -1.14 -8.79 4.51
CA ARG A 72 -1.95 -9.63 3.60
C ARG A 72 -1.99 -9.10 2.18
N VAL A 73 -1.70 -7.81 1.99
CA VAL A 73 -1.85 -7.11 0.71
C VAL A 73 -0.53 -6.61 0.14
N THR A 74 0.58 -6.84 0.84
CA THR A 74 1.92 -6.36 0.43
C THR A 74 2.80 -7.47 -0.11
N THR A 75 3.67 -7.12 -1.05
CA THR A 75 4.76 -7.98 -1.55
C THR A 75 6.07 -7.19 -1.55
N PRO A 76 7.12 -7.62 -0.82
CA PRO A 76 7.12 -8.75 0.12
C PRO A 76 6.09 -8.54 1.24
N SER A 77 5.54 -9.65 1.75
CA SER A 77 4.60 -9.59 2.87
C SER A 77 5.30 -8.97 4.07
N LEU A 78 4.75 -7.86 4.55
CA LEU A 78 5.19 -7.21 5.78
C LEU A 78 4.76 -8.03 6.99
N THR A 79 5.57 -8.02 8.04
CA THR A 79 5.23 -8.59 9.34
C THR A 79 4.59 -7.52 10.22
N ARG A 80 3.84 -7.94 11.24
CA ARG A 80 3.28 -6.98 12.20
C ARG A 80 4.35 -6.14 12.91
N ALA A 81 5.47 -6.78 13.25
CA ALA A 81 6.58 -6.10 13.91
C ALA A 81 7.16 -5.00 13.01
N GLU A 82 7.40 -5.31 11.73
CA GLU A 82 7.91 -4.32 10.78
C GLU A 82 6.95 -3.14 10.60
N VAL A 83 5.63 -3.38 10.52
CA VAL A 83 4.66 -2.28 10.43
C VAL A 83 4.67 -1.40 11.69
N MET A 84 4.81 -2.01 12.87
CA MET A 84 4.82 -1.30 14.15
C MET A 84 6.13 -0.52 14.42
N THR A 85 7.21 -0.86 13.72
CA THR A 85 8.51 -0.17 13.84
C THR A 85 8.89 0.60 12.57
N MET A 86 7.99 0.69 11.60
CA MET A 86 8.18 1.40 10.34
C MET A 86 8.20 2.92 10.59
N ASP A 87 8.86 3.65 9.69
CA ASP A 87 8.77 5.10 9.69
C ASP A 87 7.31 5.57 9.46
N PRO A 88 6.82 6.58 10.19
CA PRO A 88 5.46 7.08 10.02
C PRO A 88 5.14 7.53 8.59
N ALA A 89 6.09 8.11 7.85
CA ALA A 89 5.86 8.53 6.47
C ALA A 89 5.62 7.32 5.55
N ASP A 90 6.41 6.27 5.70
CA ASP A 90 6.24 5.01 4.97
C ASP A 90 4.90 4.34 5.30
N LEU A 91 4.50 4.35 6.58
CA LEU A 91 3.20 3.81 7.00
C LEU A 91 2.03 4.58 6.35
N ILE A 92 2.11 5.91 6.31
CA ILE A 92 1.09 6.74 5.66
C ILE A 92 1.05 6.48 4.15
N SER A 93 2.20 6.37 3.49
CA SER A 93 2.29 6.06 2.06
C SER A 93 1.62 4.73 1.72
N LEU A 94 1.94 3.67 2.46
CA LEU A 94 1.32 2.36 2.26
C LEU A 94 -0.19 2.37 2.59
N SER A 95 -0.57 3.03 3.68
CA SER A 95 -1.98 3.13 4.11
C SER A 95 -2.83 3.90 3.09
N THR A 96 -2.26 4.93 2.49
CA THR A 96 -2.90 5.73 1.44
C THR A 96 -3.24 4.86 0.23
N GLU A 97 -2.30 4.03 -0.24
CA GLU A 97 -2.56 3.12 -1.36
C GLU A 97 -3.68 2.10 -1.04
N VAL A 98 -3.68 1.56 0.18
CA VAL A 98 -4.76 0.67 0.63
C VAL A 98 -6.12 1.39 0.60
N VAL A 99 -6.21 2.59 1.16
CA VAL A 99 -7.45 3.38 1.19
C VAL A 99 -7.90 3.74 -0.22
N LEU A 100 -6.97 4.17 -1.08
CA LEU A 100 -7.26 4.48 -2.47
C LEU A 100 -7.85 3.26 -3.18
N PHE A 101 -7.31 2.06 -2.99
CA PHE A 101 -7.91 0.86 -3.58
C PHE A 101 -9.33 0.56 -3.10
N LEU A 102 -9.68 0.92 -1.86
CA LEU A 102 -11.02 0.72 -1.28
C LEU A 102 -12.06 1.73 -1.80
N LEU A 103 -11.64 2.84 -2.39
CA LEU A 103 -12.57 3.82 -2.94
C LEU A 103 -13.35 3.25 -4.16
N PRO A 104 -14.66 3.55 -4.29
CA PRO A 104 -15.41 3.22 -5.48
C PRO A 104 -14.82 3.88 -6.74
N ASN A 105 -14.91 3.21 -7.89
CA ASN A 105 -14.33 3.71 -9.15
C ASN A 105 -14.76 5.15 -9.49
N ARG A 106 -16.02 5.52 -9.25
CA ARG A 106 -16.51 6.89 -9.45
C ARG A 106 -15.69 7.94 -8.68
N VAL A 107 -15.27 7.64 -7.46
CA VAL A 107 -14.52 8.57 -6.60
C VAL A 107 -13.05 8.65 -7.05
N LYS A 108 -12.47 7.53 -7.48
CA LYS A 108 -11.10 7.49 -8.02
C LYS A 108 -10.96 8.34 -9.29
N SER A 109 -11.96 8.28 -10.17
CA SER A 109 -11.99 9.08 -11.41
C SER A 109 -11.97 10.59 -11.14
N ASP A 110 -12.67 11.04 -10.09
CA ASP A 110 -12.68 12.45 -9.70
C ASP A 110 -11.30 12.91 -9.17
N ILE A 111 -10.62 12.07 -8.38
CA ILE A 111 -9.27 12.38 -7.84
C ILE A 111 -8.23 12.48 -8.96
N GLN A 112 -8.36 11.67 -10.01
CA GLN A 112 -7.36 11.65 -11.11
C GLN A 112 -7.54 12.76 -12.14
N THR A 113 -8.69 13.46 -12.09
CA THR A 113 -9.02 14.55 -13.01
C THR A 113 -8.80 15.95 -12.39
N ALA A 114 -8.62 16.01 -11.07
CA ALA A 114 -8.36 17.24 -10.31
C ALA A 114 -6.86 17.55 -10.21
#